data_AF-A0A534UL14-F1
#
_entry.id   AF-A0A534UL14-F1
#
_cell.length_a   1.000
_cell.length_b   1.000
_cell.length_c   1.000
_cell.angle_alpha   90.00
_cell.angle_beta   90.00
_cell.angle_gamma   90.00
#
_symmetry.space_group_name_H-M   'P 1'
#
loop_
_entity.id
_entity.type
_entity.pdbx_description
1 polymer ?
#
loop_
_entity_poly.entity_id
_entity_poly.type
_entity_poly.pdbx_seq_one_letter_code
_entity_poly.pdbx_strand_id
1 'polypeptide(L)'
;MRLTERRSILRRTGSSKRPLMLAPANGVTWKQFFLALKGRFIKDKLMDVAGSVTFFGVLALFPFLLFLVTLAGLVLQPQQVEQFIREIGNVAPADATRIIAEQIRDIHKSQSVGLLTVGFVGAIWSASGGVVSLMDALNGLHHVEDRRPFWKTRGLAVLTTFGASAAILIAALVGVAAGPI
;
A
#
# COMPACT_ATOMS: atom_id res chain seq x y z
N MET A 1 -45.89 1.73 -50.54
CA MET A 1 -46.36 0.37 -50.19
C MET A 1 -45.27 -0.63 -50.60
N ARG A 2 -44.51 -1.13 -49.61
CA ARG A 2 -43.49 -2.23 -49.58
C ARG A 2 -42.64 -1.92 -48.31
N LEU A 3 -43.09 -2.22 -47.08
CA LEU A 3 -43.12 -3.56 -46.46
C LEU A 3 -41.86 -4.35 -46.85
N THR A 4 -40.96 -4.78 -45.98
CA THR A 4 -40.84 -4.71 -44.53
C THR A 4 -39.46 -5.28 -44.23
N GLU A 5 -38.83 -4.78 -43.18
CA GLU A 5 -38.05 -5.56 -42.21
C GLU A 5 -37.60 -6.97 -42.60
N ARG A 6 -36.29 -7.12 -42.89
CA ARG A 6 -35.55 -8.31 -42.46
C ARG A 6 -34.04 -8.10 -42.39
N ARG A 7 -33.61 -6.93 -41.89
CA ARG A 7 -32.20 -6.73 -41.55
C ARG A 7 -31.90 -7.43 -40.21
N SER A 8 -31.18 -8.53 -40.35
CA SER A 8 -30.04 -8.89 -39.49
C SER A 8 -30.30 -9.15 -38.01
N ILE A 9 -31.30 -9.98 -37.69
CA ILE A 9 -31.39 -10.68 -36.39
C ILE A 9 -30.47 -11.92 -36.40
N LEU A 10 -29.21 -11.74 -36.77
CA LEU A 10 -28.18 -12.74 -36.51
C LEU A 10 -27.48 -12.34 -35.21
N ARG A 11 -28.10 -12.82 -34.13
CA ARG A 11 -27.45 -13.24 -32.89
C ARG A 11 -25.97 -13.56 -33.11
N ARG A 12 -25.10 -12.60 -32.84
CA ARG A 12 -23.76 -12.89 -32.31
C ARG A 12 -23.86 -12.82 -30.79
N THR A 13 -24.57 -13.77 -30.21
CA THR A 13 -24.23 -14.25 -28.86
C THR A 13 -22.93 -15.02 -29.01
N GLY A 14 -21.83 -14.28 -29.15
CA GLY A 14 -20.50 -14.77 -28.86
C GLY A 14 -20.46 -15.03 -27.37
N SER A 15 -20.93 -16.21 -26.99
CA SER A 15 -20.69 -16.80 -25.68
C SER A 15 -19.17 -16.86 -25.53
N SER A 16 -18.60 -15.80 -24.96
CA SER A 16 -17.25 -15.81 -24.42
C SER A 16 -17.31 -16.84 -23.31
N LYS A 17 -16.93 -18.08 -23.65
CA LYS A 17 -16.58 -19.10 -22.68
C LYS A 17 -15.44 -18.52 -21.86
N ARG A 18 -15.77 -17.74 -20.83
CA ARG A 18 -14.86 -17.37 -19.77
C ARG A 18 -14.82 -18.61 -18.88
N PRO A 19 -13.75 -19.42 -18.88
CA PRO A 19 -13.65 -20.51 -17.92
C PRO A 19 -13.49 -19.89 -16.53
N LEU A 20 -14.62 -19.67 -15.86
CA LEU A 20 -14.68 -19.20 -14.50
C LEU A 20 -14.72 -20.43 -13.58
N MET A 21 -13.54 -20.96 -13.23
CA MET A 21 -13.24 -21.75 -12.02
C MET A 21 -11.82 -22.29 -12.14
N LEU A 22 -10.90 -21.85 -11.26
CA LEU A 22 -9.54 -22.37 -11.15
C LEU A 22 -9.23 -22.69 -9.69
N ALA A 23 -9.92 -23.69 -9.17
CA ALA A 23 -9.27 -24.70 -8.35
C ALA A 23 -8.87 -25.85 -9.31
N PRO A 24 -7.94 -26.74 -8.95
CA PRO A 24 -7.82 -28.03 -9.62
C PRO A 24 -9.08 -28.87 -9.30
N ALA A 25 -10.23 -28.44 -9.80
CA ALA A 25 -11.46 -29.22 -9.79
C ALA A 25 -11.39 -30.16 -11.00
N ASN A 26 -11.16 -31.45 -10.69
CA ASN A 26 -11.25 -32.64 -11.51
C ASN A 26 -11.25 -32.41 -13.04
N GLY A 27 -10.06 -32.23 -13.62
CA GLY A 27 -9.86 -32.19 -15.08
C GLY A 27 -8.71 -31.32 -15.58
N VAL A 28 -8.23 -30.37 -14.76
CA VAL A 28 -7.13 -29.45 -15.13
C VAL A 28 -5.79 -29.97 -14.59
N THR A 29 -4.84 -30.25 -15.48
CA THR A 29 -3.47 -30.61 -15.09
C THR A 29 -2.79 -29.39 -14.43
N TRP A 30 -2.00 -29.60 -13.37
CA TRP A 30 -1.21 -28.53 -12.71
C TRP A 30 -0.44 -27.64 -13.69
N LYS A 31 0.13 -28.22 -14.75
CA LYS A 31 0.80 -27.48 -15.83
C LYS A 31 -0.11 -26.43 -16.47
N GLN A 32 -1.38 -26.76 -16.75
CA GLN A 32 -2.35 -25.87 -17.36
C GLN A 32 -2.78 -24.76 -16.38
N PHE A 33 -2.92 -25.09 -15.08
CA PHE A 33 -3.19 -24.10 -14.04
C PHE A 33 -2.09 -23.04 -13.99
N PHE A 34 -0.82 -23.44 -13.88
CA PHE A 34 0.30 -22.49 -13.83
C PHE A 34 0.47 -21.71 -15.14
N LEU A 35 0.23 -22.34 -16.30
CA LEU A 35 0.27 -21.63 -17.58
C LEU A 35 -0.82 -20.55 -17.67
N ALA A 36 -2.05 -20.88 -17.25
CA ALA A 36 -3.17 -19.94 -17.23
C ALA A 36 -2.95 -18.82 -16.21
N LEU A 37 -2.39 -19.15 -15.04
CA LEU A 37 -2.03 -18.19 -14.01
C LEU A 37 -0.97 -17.20 -14.52
N LYS A 38 0.11 -17.69 -15.13
CA LYS A 38 1.15 -16.85 -15.74
C LYS A 38 0.56 -15.94 -16.83
N GLY A 39 -0.32 -16.48 -17.68
CA GLY A 39 -0.99 -15.71 -18.72
C GLY A 39 -1.82 -14.55 -18.16
N ARG A 40 -2.59 -14.80 -17.09
CA ARG A 40 -3.34 -13.74 -16.40
C ARG A 40 -2.44 -12.75 -15.68
N PHE A 41 -1.41 -13.23 -14.98
CA PHE A 41 -0.47 -12.38 -14.27
C PHE A 41 0.18 -11.33 -15.17
N ILE A 42 0.57 -11.74 -16.38
CA ILE A 42 1.13 -10.83 -17.40
C ILE A 42 0.03 -9.94 -18.00
N LYS A 43 -1.13 -10.50 -18.36
CA LYS A 43 -2.23 -9.75 -18.98
C LYS A 43 -2.77 -8.64 -18.07
N ASP A 44 -2.85 -8.92 -16.78
CA ASP A 44 -3.38 -8.01 -15.77
C ASP A 44 -2.30 -7.06 -15.22
N LYS A 45 -1.09 -7.08 -15.82
CA LYS A 45 0.03 -6.18 -15.51
C LYS A 45 0.36 -6.11 -14.01
N LEU A 46 0.29 -7.26 -13.32
CA LEU A 46 0.49 -7.30 -11.87
C LEU A 46 1.88 -6.83 -11.43
N MET A 47 2.90 -6.94 -12.30
CA MET A 47 4.23 -6.37 -12.02
C MET A 47 4.23 -4.84 -11.98
N ASP A 48 3.43 -4.19 -12.83
CA ASP A 48 3.33 -2.72 -12.84
C ASP A 48 2.68 -2.24 -11.55
N VAL A 49 1.67 -2.97 -11.07
CA VAL A 49 0.99 -2.72 -9.79
C VAL A 49 1.92 -2.98 -8.61
N ALA A 50 2.66 -4.09 -8.62
CA ALA A 50 3.64 -4.38 -7.58
C ALA A 50 4.73 -3.31 -7.52
N GLY A 51 5.19 -2.85 -8.69
CA GLY A 51 6.15 -1.76 -8.82
C GLY A 51 5.62 -0.45 -8.26
N SER A 52 4.38 -0.06 -8.58
CA SER A 52 3.79 1.18 -8.07
C SER A 52 3.58 1.13 -6.55
N VAL A 53 3.06 0.01 -6.01
CA VAL A 53 2.91 -0.18 -4.56
C VAL A 53 4.26 -0.09 -3.85
N THR A 54 5.29 -0.73 -4.40
CA THR A 54 6.65 -0.67 -3.83
C THR A 54 7.23 0.75 -3.90
N PHE A 55 7.08 1.42 -5.03
CA PHE A 55 7.52 2.81 -5.19
C PHE A 55 6.87 3.73 -4.16
N PHE A 56 5.55 3.67 -4.00
CA PHE A 56 4.84 4.49 -3.02
C PHE A 56 5.19 4.12 -1.57
N GLY A 57 5.44 2.83 -1.30
CA GLY A 57 5.93 2.37 0.00
C GLY A 57 7.30 2.95 0.33
N VAL A 58 8.27 2.84 -0.58
CA VAL A 58 9.62 3.41 -0.41
C VAL A 58 9.56 4.93 -0.32
N LEU A 59 8.74 5.58 -1.16
CA LEU A 59 8.54 7.02 -1.12
C LEU A 59 7.98 7.49 0.22
N ALA A 60 7.10 6.70 0.85
CA ALA A 60 6.54 7.01 2.16
C ALA A 60 7.56 6.87 3.30
N LEU A 61 8.63 6.09 3.13
CA LEU A 61 9.63 5.87 4.20
C LEU A 61 10.29 7.17 4.62
N PHE A 62 10.71 8.01 3.68
CA PHE A 62 11.40 9.26 4.01
C PHE A 62 10.58 10.21 4.89
N PRO A 63 9.37 10.66 4.47
CA PRO A 63 8.53 11.51 5.31
C PRO A 63 8.07 10.81 6.60
N PHE A 64 7.93 9.49 6.58
CA PHE A 64 7.61 8.72 7.78
C PHE A 64 8.76 8.74 8.80
N LEU A 65 10.00 8.55 8.37
CA LEU A 65 11.18 8.66 9.23
C LEU A 65 11.31 10.09 9.78
N LEU A 66 11.09 11.11 8.95
CA LEU A 66 11.05 12.50 9.40
C LEU A 66 10.00 12.71 10.51
N PHE A 67 8.79 12.16 10.31
CA PHE A 67 7.74 12.18 11.33
C PHE A 67 8.18 11.50 12.62
N LEU A 68 8.73 10.28 12.55
CA LEU A 68 9.16 9.53 13.73
C LEU A 68 10.27 10.23 14.50
N VAL A 69 11.29 10.75 13.81
CA VAL A 69 12.41 11.48 14.43
C VAL A 69 11.91 12.76 15.09
N THR A 70 11.00 13.48 14.41
CA THR A 70 10.40 14.69 14.99
C THR A 70 9.54 14.38 16.20
N LEU A 71 8.72 13.32 16.11
CA LEU A 71 7.88 12.87 17.21
C LEU A 71 8.74 12.45 18.42
N ALA A 72 9.82 11.71 18.18
CA ALA A 72 10.76 11.31 19.23
C ALA A 72 11.40 12.53 19.91
N GLY A 73 11.85 13.53 19.15
CA GLY A 73 12.42 14.76 19.71
C GLY A 73 11.44 15.58 20.56
N LEU A 74 10.14 15.49 20.26
CA LEU A 74 9.07 16.19 21.00
C LEU A 74 8.55 15.41 22.22
N VAL A 75 8.53 14.07 22.15
CA VAL A 75 7.95 13.21 23.21
C VAL A 75 8.99 12.75 24.22
N LEU A 76 10.23 12.49 23.81
CA LEU A 76 11.28 11.97 24.70
C LEU A 76 11.87 13.08 25.56
N GLN A 77 12.06 12.77 26.84
CA GLN A 77 12.83 13.62 27.75
C GLN A 77 14.34 13.48 27.46
N PRO A 78 15.18 14.48 27.80
CA PRO A 78 16.62 14.45 27.53
C PRO A 78 17.32 13.16 28.02
N GLN A 79 16.89 12.62 29.15
CA GLN A 79 17.44 11.40 29.74
C GLN A 79 17.08 10.13 28.93
N GLN A 80 15.94 10.13 28.24
CA GLN A 80 15.46 9.00 27.44
C GLN A 80 16.05 8.99 26.02
N VAL A 81 16.45 10.15 25.50
CA VAL A 81 17.04 10.29 24.14
C VAL A 81 18.29 9.43 23.98
N GLU A 82 19.22 9.46 24.95
CA GLU A 82 20.45 8.68 24.87
C GLU A 82 20.20 7.17 24.96
N GLN A 83 19.19 6.74 25.72
CA GLN A 83 18.80 5.33 25.74
C GLN A 83 18.21 4.90 24.38
N PHE A 84 17.31 5.70 23.82
CA PHE A 84 16.69 5.42 22.53
C PHE A 84 17.74 5.35 21.39
N ILE A 85 18.70 6.26 21.37
CA ILE A 85 19.82 6.24 20.40
C ILE A 85 20.65 4.96 20.55
N ARG A 86 20.94 4.51 21.78
CA ARG A 86 21.67 3.26 22.03
C ARG A 86 20.91 2.05 21.50
N GLU A 87 19.59 1.99 21.72
CA GLU A 87 18.77 0.89 21.22
C GLU A 87 18.75 0.83 19.69
N ILE A 88 18.63 1.98 19.02
CA ILE A 88 18.76 2.07 17.55
C ILE A 88 20.15 1.63 17.09
N GLY A 89 21.21 2.01 17.82
CA GLY A 89 22.58 1.65 17.50
C GLY A 89 22.87 0.15 17.50
N ASN A 90 22.04 -0.66 18.15
CA ASN A 90 22.17 -2.13 18.13
C ASN A 90 21.68 -2.76 16.82
N VAL A 91 20.84 -2.06 16.06
CA VAL A 91 20.20 -2.57 14.83
C VAL A 91 20.58 -1.81 13.57
N ALA A 92 21.04 -0.56 13.71
CA ALA A 92 21.40 0.30 12.59
C ALA A 92 22.92 0.55 12.51
N PRO A 93 23.47 0.75 11.29
CA PRO A 93 24.87 1.15 11.11
C PRO A 93 25.22 2.45 11.86
N ALA A 94 26.48 2.59 12.29
CA ALA A 94 26.95 3.72 13.09
C ALA A 94 26.64 5.09 12.46
N ASP A 95 26.80 5.21 11.14
CA ASP A 95 26.52 6.46 10.42
C ASP A 95 25.03 6.85 10.47
N ALA A 96 24.13 5.88 10.28
CA ALA A 96 22.68 6.11 10.36
C ALA A 96 22.27 6.51 11.79
N THR A 97 22.81 5.83 12.80
CA THR A 97 22.57 6.14 14.20
C THR A 97 23.03 7.56 14.55
N ARG A 98 24.19 7.99 14.04
CA ARG A 98 24.69 9.37 14.24
C ARG A 98 23.76 10.41 13.65
N ILE A 99 23.30 10.20 12.41
CA ILE A 99 22.37 11.12 11.73
C ILE A 99 21.06 11.27 12.51
N ILE A 100 20.49 10.14 12.97
CA ILE A 100 19.26 10.14 13.77
C ILE A 100 19.48 10.88 15.10
N ALA A 101 20.60 10.62 15.79
CA ALA A 101 20.93 11.25 17.05
C ALA A 101 21.05 12.78 16.93
N GLU A 102 21.76 13.27 15.91
CA GLU A 102 21.90 14.70 15.60
C GLU A 102 20.52 15.33 15.36
N GLN A 103 19.70 14.70 14.51
CA GLN A 103 18.38 15.22 14.17
C GLN A 103 17.43 15.27 15.39
N ILE A 104 17.42 14.26 16.26
CA ILE A 104 16.60 14.27 17.48
C ILE A 104 17.02 15.42 18.39
N ARG A 105 18.33 15.62 18.60
CA ARG A 105 18.87 16.69 19.46
C ARG A 105 18.55 18.08 18.90
N ASP A 106 18.60 18.26 17.59
CA ASP A 106 18.28 19.53 16.94
C ASP A 106 16.79 19.86 17.04
N ILE A 107 15.91 18.89 16.83
CA ILE A 107 14.47 19.08 16.97
C ILE A 107 14.09 19.39 18.42
N HIS A 108 14.75 18.76 19.40
CA HIS A 108 14.52 19.05 20.81
C HIS A 108 14.82 20.52 21.17
N LYS A 109 15.81 21.13 20.51
CA LYS A 109 16.13 22.56 20.67
C LYS A 109 15.15 23.47 19.92
N SER A 110 14.69 23.05 18.75
CA SER A 110 13.91 23.91 17.85
C SER A 110 12.39 23.77 17.97
N GLN A 111 11.88 22.72 18.63
CA GLN A 111 10.46 22.38 18.77
C GLN A 111 9.65 22.50 17.46
N SER A 112 10.20 22.04 16.33
CA SER A 112 9.59 22.29 15.01
C SER A 112 8.36 21.41 14.76
N VAL A 113 7.18 21.91 15.13
CA VAL A 113 5.86 21.29 14.82
C VAL A 113 5.62 21.19 13.30
N GLY A 114 6.24 22.08 12.51
CA GLY A 114 6.14 22.07 11.06
C GLY A 114 6.70 20.79 10.44
N LEU A 115 7.85 20.32 10.90
CA LEU A 115 8.46 19.07 10.41
C LEU A 115 7.60 17.84 10.74
N LEU A 116 6.99 17.83 11.92
CA LEU A 116 6.09 16.75 12.34
C LEU A 116 4.91 16.64 11.38
N THR A 117 4.26 17.78 11.11
CA THR A 117 3.08 17.85 10.24
C THR A 117 3.43 17.49 8.80
N VAL A 118 4.52 18.03 8.26
CA VAL A 118 4.98 17.73 6.89
C VAL A 118 5.36 16.26 6.74
N GLY A 119 6.08 15.69 7.70
CA GLY A 119 6.41 14.27 7.72
C GLY A 119 5.16 13.40 7.77
N PHE A 120 4.22 13.70 8.67
CA PHE A 120 2.98 12.93 8.82
C PHE A 120 2.11 12.97 7.56
N VAL A 121 1.82 14.17 7.07
CA VAL A 121 0.99 14.35 5.86
C VAL A 121 1.69 13.76 4.64
N GLY A 122 3.00 13.97 4.50
CA GLY A 122 3.79 13.42 3.40
C GLY A 122 3.80 11.89 3.39
N ALA A 123 3.92 11.27 4.56
CA ALA A 123 3.89 9.81 4.72
C ALA A 123 2.52 9.24 4.31
N ILE A 124 1.43 9.79 4.85
CA ILE A 124 0.07 9.34 4.52
C ILE A 124 -0.27 9.58 3.05
N TRP A 125 0.13 10.73 2.50
CA TRP A 125 -0.07 11.03 1.08
C TRP A 125 0.68 10.02 0.20
N SER A 126 1.94 9.74 0.51
CA SER A 126 2.73 8.78 -0.27
C SER A 126 2.16 7.37 -0.16
N ALA A 127 1.89 6.89 1.05
CA ALA A 127 1.34 5.56 1.31
C ALA A 127 -0.03 5.34 0.63
N SER A 128 -0.92 6.35 0.69
CA SER A 128 -2.22 6.27 0.03
C SER A 128 -2.11 6.22 -1.51
N GLY A 129 -1.00 6.64 -2.11
CA GLY A 129 -0.73 6.44 -3.55
C GLY A 129 -0.62 4.96 -3.94
N GLY A 130 0.01 4.15 -3.08
CA GLY A 130 0.08 2.70 -3.27
C GLY A 130 -1.30 2.06 -3.18
N VAL A 131 -2.13 2.51 -2.22
CA VAL A 131 -3.52 2.03 -2.09
C VAL A 131 -4.37 2.40 -3.30
N VAL A 132 -4.26 3.63 -3.83
CA VAL A 132 -4.96 4.01 -5.08
C VAL A 132 -4.54 3.09 -6.23
N SER A 133 -3.25 2.82 -6.39
CA SER A 133 -2.75 1.92 -7.44
C SER A 133 -3.32 0.50 -7.30
N LEU A 134 -3.46 0.02 -6.06
CA LEU A 134 -4.09 -1.26 -5.79
C LEU A 134 -5.60 -1.25 -6.08
N MET A 135 -6.30 -0.16 -5.73
CA MET A 135 -7.72 0.00 -6.06
C MET A 135 -7.95 -0.02 -7.57
N ASP A 136 -7.12 0.69 -8.33
CA ASP A 136 -7.19 0.72 -9.79
C ASP A 136 -6.94 -0.67 -10.40
N ALA A 137 -5.98 -1.41 -9.86
CA ALA A 137 -5.70 -2.79 -10.26
C ALA A 137 -6.90 -3.72 -9.99
N LEU A 138 -7.48 -3.65 -8.79
CA LEU A 138 -8.64 -4.46 -8.41
C LEU A 138 -9.87 -4.12 -9.26
N ASN A 139 -10.13 -2.83 -9.47
CA ASN A 139 -11.20 -2.37 -10.35
C ASN A 139 -11.00 -2.90 -11.77
N GLY A 140 -9.77 -2.86 -12.30
CA GLY A 140 -9.41 -3.41 -13.60
C GLY A 140 -9.65 -4.92 -13.69
N LEU A 141 -9.22 -5.70 -12.69
CA LEU A 141 -9.45 -7.14 -12.60
C LEU A 141 -10.94 -7.48 -12.59
N HIS A 142 -11.73 -6.71 -11.84
CA HIS A 142 -13.18 -6.88 -11.75
C HIS A 142 -13.95 -6.24 -12.91
N HIS A 143 -13.26 -5.61 -13.87
CA HIS A 143 -13.87 -4.90 -14.99
C HIS A 143 -14.89 -3.84 -14.53
N VAL A 144 -14.62 -3.20 -13.39
CA VAL A 144 -15.44 -2.13 -12.81
C VAL A 144 -14.84 -0.80 -13.24
N GLU A 145 -15.64 0.02 -13.92
CA GLU A 145 -15.28 1.41 -14.18
C GLU A 145 -15.50 2.23 -12.91
N ASP A 146 -14.44 2.81 -12.36
CA ASP A 146 -14.57 3.74 -11.24
C ASP A 146 -15.10 5.09 -11.75
N ARG A 147 -16.36 5.38 -11.45
CA ARG A 147 -17.02 6.65 -11.78
C ARG A 147 -16.82 7.72 -10.70
N ARG A 148 -16.12 7.37 -9.62
CA ARG A 148 -15.92 8.29 -8.50
C ARG A 148 -14.94 9.38 -8.91
N PRO A 149 -15.17 10.63 -8.50
CA PRO A 149 -14.18 11.66 -8.69
C PRO A 149 -12.93 11.38 -7.85
N PHE A 150 -11.77 11.84 -8.34
CA PHE A 150 -10.45 11.59 -7.75
C PHE A 150 -10.39 11.78 -6.23
N TRP A 151 -11.03 12.82 -5.69
CA TRP A 151 -11.00 13.09 -4.24
C TRP A 151 -11.69 12.03 -3.40
N LYS A 152 -12.75 11.37 -3.91
CA LYS A 152 -13.44 10.29 -3.18
C LYS A 152 -12.58 9.03 -3.16
N THR A 153 -11.97 8.68 -4.29
CA THR A 153 -11.03 7.55 -4.38
C THR A 153 -9.81 7.80 -3.50
N ARG A 154 -9.28 9.03 -3.51
CA ARG A 154 -8.18 9.44 -2.63
C ARG A 154 -8.55 9.37 -1.15
N GLY A 155 -9.74 9.85 -0.78
CA GLY A 155 -10.23 9.78 0.60
C GLY A 155 -10.39 8.35 1.11
N LEU A 156 -10.91 7.44 0.27
CA LEU A 156 -10.99 6.02 0.58
C LEU A 156 -9.61 5.38 0.72
N ALA A 157 -8.66 5.75 -0.14
CA ALA A 157 -7.30 5.25 -0.06
C ALA A 157 -6.62 5.69 1.25
N VAL A 158 -6.81 6.94 1.67
CA VAL A 158 -6.32 7.45 2.97
C VAL A 158 -6.97 6.70 4.12
N LEU A 159 -8.30 6.52 4.11
CA LEU A 159 -9.02 5.78 5.15
C LEU A 159 -8.52 4.33 5.25
N THR A 160 -8.35 3.67 4.11
CA THR A 160 -7.82 2.30 4.04
C THR A 160 -6.37 2.24 4.55
N THR A 161 -5.56 3.26 4.25
CA THR A 161 -4.20 3.38 4.78
C THR A 161 -4.22 3.47 6.31
N PHE A 162 -5.09 4.31 6.89
CA PHE A 162 -5.24 4.37 8.34
C PHE A 162 -5.75 3.05 8.94
N GLY A 163 -6.73 2.41 8.31
CA GLY A 163 -7.25 1.11 8.74
C GLY A 163 -6.18 0.02 8.73
N ALA A 164 -5.39 -0.06 7.65
CA ALA A 164 -4.27 -1.00 7.54
C ALA A 164 -3.19 -0.71 8.59
N SER A 165 -2.80 0.56 8.76
CA SER A 165 -1.83 0.96 9.79
C SER A 165 -2.35 0.62 11.20
N ALA A 166 -3.62 0.88 11.50
CA ALA A 166 -4.22 0.53 12.78
C ALA A 166 -4.22 -0.99 13.01
N ALA A 167 -4.58 -1.78 11.98
CA ALA A 167 -4.55 -3.24 12.06
C ALA A 167 -3.12 -3.78 12.33
N ILE A 168 -2.10 -3.22 11.66
CA ILE A 168 -0.70 -3.56 11.89
C ILE A 168 -0.28 -3.20 13.32
N LEU A 169 -0.64 -2.02 13.80
CA LEU A 169 -0.33 -1.58 15.17
C LEU A 169 -1.00 -2.49 16.22
N ILE A 170 -2.27 -2.83 16.03
CA ILE A 170 -2.98 -3.77 16.91
C ILE A 170 -2.31 -5.14 16.88
N ALA A 171 -1.97 -5.66 15.69
CA ALA A 171 -1.28 -6.94 15.56
C ALA A 171 0.09 -6.93 16.27
N ALA A 172 0.85 -5.83 16.16
CA ALA A 172 2.12 -5.67 16.87
C ALA A 172 1.93 -5.62 18.39
N LEU A 173 0.93 -4.87 18.88
CA LEU A 173 0.60 -4.78 20.30
C LEU A 173 0.19 -6.13 20.88
N VAL A 174 -0.65 -6.89 20.15
CA VAL A 174 -1.04 -8.25 20.52
C VAL A 174 0.17 -9.17 20.54
N GLY A 175 1.07 -9.08 19.55
CA GLY A 175 2.30 -9.87 19.51
C GLY A 175 3.22 -9.60 20.71
N VAL A 176 3.35 -8.33 21.13
CA VAL A 176 4.12 -7.98 22.33
C VAL A 176 3.42 -8.45 23.61
N ALA A 177 2.09 -8.30 23.70
CA ALA A 177 1.31 -8.69 24.87
C ALA A 177 1.22 -10.21 25.07
N ALA A 178 1.29 -11.00 24.00
CA ALA A 178 1.24 -12.46 24.05
C ALA A 178 2.51 -13.10 24.62
N GLY A 179 3.62 -12.34 24.74
CA GLY A 179 4.92 -12.87 25.14
C GLY A 179 5.60 -13.73 24.04
N PRO A 180 6.86 -14.13 24.22
CA PRO A 180 7.53 -15.01 23.27
C PRO A 180 6.85 -16.38 23.30
N ILE A 181 6.47 -16.88 22.11
CA ILE A 181 6.10 -18.29 21.90
C ILE A 181 7.34 -19.16 22.00
#